data_AF-A0A3D8SVX7-F1
#
_entry.id   AF-A0A3D8SVX7-F1
#
_cell.length_a   1.000
_cell.length_b   1.000
_cell.length_c   1.000
_cell.angle_alpha   90.00
_cell.angle_beta   90.00
_cell.angle_gamma   90.00
#
_symmetry.space_group_name_H-M   'P 1'
#
loop_
_entity.id
_entity.type
_entity.pdbx_description
1 polymer ?
#
loop_
_entity_poly.entity_id
_entity_poly.type
_entity_poly.pdbx_seq_one_letter_code
_entity_poly.pdbx_strand_id
1 'polypeptide(L)'
;MAPRSQLEITTSAVLRLIKEEESYRREAEQQNERIAKLEAQDPSADENRDYMLKQERAALDETVRIFPSLKQKIEESITKLDGLLIEEGKKGAESNVEHINAAKEAIAKARVAEREIA
;
A
#
# COMPACT_ATOMS: atom_id res chain seq x y z
N MET A 1 0.46 -29.42 11.86
CA MET A 1 0.16 -28.00 12.17
C MET A 1 -1.31 -27.78 11.86
N ALA A 2 -2.07 -27.12 12.74
CA ALA A 2 -3.46 -26.77 12.44
C ALA A 2 -3.52 -25.77 11.27
N PRO A 3 -4.56 -25.81 10.42
CA PRO A 3 -4.74 -24.80 9.38
C PRO A 3 -4.95 -23.41 9.99
N ARG A 4 -4.44 -22.39 9.31
CA ARG A 4 -4.61 -20.98 9.72
C ARG A 4 -6.08 -20.57 9.69
N SER A 5 -6.47 -19.73 10.64
CA SER A 5 -7.83 -19.17 10.67
C SER A 5 -8.05 -18.17 9.53
N GLN A 6 -9.31 -17.96 9.14
CA GLN A 6 -9.65 -16.96 8.12
C GLN A 6 -9.26 -15.54 8.57
N LEU A 7 -9.35 -15.25 9.88
CA LEU A 7 -8.89 -13.99 10.48
C LEU A 7 -7.40 -13.79 10.22
N GLU A 8 -6.56 -14.78 10.58
CA GLU A 8 -5.11 -14.73 10.39
C GLU A 8 -4.69 -14.61 8.90
N ILE A 9 -5.38 -15.35 8.02
CA ILE A 9 -5.15 -15.28 6.57
C ILE A 9 -5.47 -13.87 6.04
N THR A 10 -6.59 -13.30 6.47
CA THR A 10 -7.03 -11.98 5.99
C THR A 10 -6.16 -10.87 6.57
N THR A 11 -5.75 -10.95 7.84
CA THR A 11 -4.73 -10.07 8.44
C THR A 11 -3.44 -10.10 7.61
N SER A 12 -2.97 -11.29 7.23
CA SER A 12 -1.77 -11.44 6.41
C SER A 12 -1.92 -10.82 5.01
N ALA A 13 -3.12 -10.90 4.42
CA ALA A 13 -3.41 -10.27 3.13
C ALA A 13 -3.37 -8.74 3.23
N VAL A 14 -3.98 -8.15 4.26
CA VAL A 14 -3.93 -6.70 4.52
C VAL A 14 -2.49 -6.22 4.69
N LEU A 15 -1.67 -6.95 5.46
CA LEU A 15 -0.25 -6.62 5.65
C LEU A 15 0.56 -6.66 4.34
N ARG A 16 0.18 -7.49 3.36
CA ARG A 16 0.82 -7.51 2.04
C ARG A 16 0.43 -6.29 1.21
N LEU A 17 -0.84 -5.90 1.23
CA LEU A 17 -1.31 -4.70 0.53
C LEU A 17 -0.64 -3.43 1.08
N ILE A 18 -0.43 -3.34 2.39
CA ILE A 18 0.32 -2.23 3.00
C ILE A 18 1.75 -2.18 2.46
N LYS A 19 2.45 -3.32 2.39
CA LYS A 19 3.82 -3.37 1.84
C LYS A 19 3.87 -3.03 0.34
N GLU A 20 2.84 -3.43 -0.40
CA GLU A 20 2.70 -3.10 -1.81
C GLU A 20 2.51 -1.59 -1.98
N GLU A 21 1.66 -0.94 -1.18
CA GLU A 21 1.51 0.52 -1.15
C GLU A 21 2.83 1.21 -0.83
N GLU A 22 3.50 0.81 0.24
CA GLU A 22 4.79 1.39 0.64
C GLU A 22 5.84 1.27 -0.47
N SER A 23 5.82 0.18 -1.24
CA SER A 23 6.74 -0.03 -2.36
C SER A 23 6.47 0.97 -3.49
N TYR A 24 5.22 1.09 -3.93
CA TYR A 24 4.86 2.02 -5.02
C TYR A 24 5.01 3.48 -4.61
N ARG A 25 4.73 3.83 -3.34
CA ARG A 25 4.97 5.18 -2.82
C ARG A 25 6.44 5.55 -2.86
N ARG A 26 7.34 4.67 -2.39
CA ARG A 26 8.80 4.89 -2.47
C ARG A 26 9.29 4.99 -3.91
N GLU A 27 8.70 4.22 -4.83
CA GLU A 27 9.02 4.29 -6.25
C GLU A 27 8.64 5.65 -6.84
N ALA A 28 7.43 6.13 -6.55
CA ALA A 28 6.96 7.45 -6.97
C ALA A 28 7.80 8.59 -6.38
N GLU A 29 8.21 8.50 -5.11
CA GLU A 29 9.14 9.45 -4.47
C GLU A 29 10.48 9.50 -5.21
N GLN A 30 11.07 8.34 -5.51
CA GLN A 30 12.34 8.26 -6.24
C GLN A 30 12.24 8.79 -7.67
N GLN A 31 11.14 8.52 -8.37
CA GLN A 31 10.87 9.08 -9.70
C GLN A 31 10.77 10.60 -9.64
N ASN A 32 10.03 11.15 -8.67
CA ASN A 32 9.95 12.59 -8.44
C ASN A 32 11.32 13.22 -8.15
N GLU A 33 12.14 12.59 -7.32
CA GLU A 33 13.52 13.06 -7.08
C GLU A 33 14.37 13.08 -8.35
N ARG A 34 14.26 12.06 -9.21
CA ARG A 34 14.98 12.02 -10.50
C ARG A 34 14.49 13.10 -11.46
N ILE A 35 13.17 13.31 -11.54
CA ILE A 35 12.57 14.40 -12.32
C ILE A 35 13.09 15.74 -11.84
N ALA A 36 13.04 16.02 -10.53
CA ALA A 36 13.52 17.28 -9.97
C ALA A 36 15.02 17.52 -10.25
N LYS A 37 15.84 16.47 -10.16
CA LYS A 37 17.27 16.54 -10.52
C LYS A 37 17.48 16.88 -11.99
N LEU A 38 16.74 16.23 -12.90
CA LEU A 38 16.80 16.52 -14.33
C LEU A 38 16.29 17.94 -14.64
N GLU A 39 15.22 18.38 -13.97
CA GLU A 39 14.66 19.73 -14.15
C GLU A 39 15.66 20.82 -13.76
N ALA A 40 16.44 20.59 -12.69
CA ALA A 40 17.46 21.51 -12.20
C ALA A 40 18.76 21.56 -13.04
N GLN A 41 18.97 20.60 -13.95
CA GLN A 41 20.12 20.61 -14.86
C GLN A 41 19.98 21.67 -15.96
N ASP A 42 21.10 22.25 -16.38
CA ASP A 42 21.18 23.15 -17.53
C ASP A 42 20.79 22.36 -18.81
N PRO A 43 19.75 22.78 -19.56
CA PRO A 43 19.35 22.11 -20.80
C PRO A 43 20.45 22.02 -21.86
N SER A 44 21.45 22.90 -21.81
CA SER A 44 22.59 22.85 -22.72
C SER A 44 23.68 21.84 -22.32
N ALA A 45 23.61 21.30 -21.10
CA ALA A 45 24.60 20.35 -20.59
C ALA A 45 24.34 18.90 -21.03
N ASP A 46 23.10 18.55 -21.39
CA ASP A 46 22.74 17.21 -21.88
C ASP A 46 21.59 17.29 -22.91
N GLU A 47 21.92 16.97 -24.17
CA GLU A 47 20.97 16.92 -25.29
C GLU A 47 19.84 15.89 -25.09
N ASN A 48 20.04 14.89 -24.22
CA ASN A 48 19.05 13.85 -23.93
C ASN A 48 18.13 14.19 -22.76
N ARG A 49 18.37 15.31 -22.04
CA ARG A 49 17.63 15.68 -20.84
C ARG A 49 16.13 15.66 -21.04
N ASP A 50 15.63 16.24 -22.13
CA ASP A 50 14.19 16.35 -22.38
C ASP A 50 13.55 14.97 -22.69
N TYR A 51 14.30 14.09 -23.35
CA TYR A 51 13.88 12.70 -23.55
C TYR A 51 13.81 11.95 -22.23
N MET A 52 14.84 12.08 -21.38
CA MET A 52 14.87 11.46 -20.05
C MET A 52 13.74 11.98 -19.15
N LEU A 53 13.48 13.29 -19.15
CA LEU A 53 12.36 13.88 -18.42
C LEU A 53 11.01 13.31 -18.86
N LYS A 54 10.81 13.16 -20.17
CA LYS A 54 9.58 12.56 -20.70
C LYS A 54 9.42 11.10 -20.25
N GLN A 55 10.49 10.33 -20.24
CA GLN A 55 10.47 8.94 -19.79
C GLN A 55 10.17 8.83 -18.29
N GLU A 56 10.85 9.60 -17.44
CA GLU A 56 10.62 9.56 -15.99
C GLU A 56 9.21 10.01 -15.62
N ARG A 57 8.67 11.03 -16.29
CA ARG A 57 7.27 11.45 -16.12
C ARG A 57 6.29 10.36 -16.54
N ALA A 58 6.54 9.68 -17.65
CA ALA A 58 5.69 8.56 -18.08
C ALA A 58 5.74 7.39 -17.08
N ALA A 59 6.92 7.07 -16.55
CA ALA A 59 7.07 6.04 -15.52
C ALA A 59 6.33 6.43 -14.22
N LEU A 60 6.43 7.68 -13.79
CA LEU A 60 5.67 8.20 -12.65
C LEU A 60 4.16 8.10 -12.87
N ASP A 61 3.67 8.49 -14.04
CA ASP A 61 2.25 8.37 -14.37
C ASP A 61 1.78 6.90 -14.32
N GLU A 62 2.59 5.95 -14.77
CA GLU A 62 2.29 4.52 -14.69
C GLU A 62 2.23 4.02 -13.25
N THR A 63 3.20 4.39 -12.41
CA THR A 63 3.21 4.05 -10.98
C THR A 63 1.98 4.65 -10.27
N VAL A 64 1.69 5.93 -10.49
CA VAL A 64 0.56 6.63 -9.85
C VAL A 64 -0.79 6.03 -10.28
N ARG A 65 -0.92 5.52 -11.51
CA ARG A 65 -2.16 4.85 -11.97
C ARG A 65 -2.50 3.58 -11.19
N ILE A 66 -1.56 2.97 -10.48
CA ILE A 66 -1.83 1.77 -9.67
C ILE A 66 -2.61 2.14 -8.40
N PHE A 67 -2.34 3.31 -7.84
CA PHE A 67 -2.82 3.75 -6.53
C PHE A 67 -4.35 3.69 -6.34
N PRO A 68 -5.21 4.12 -7.28
CA PRO A 68 -6.66 4.01 -7.12
C PRO A 68 -7.13 2.56 -6.92
N SER A 69 -6.59 1.63 -7.71
CA SER A 69 -6.94 0.21 -7.60
C SER A 69 -6.43 -0.41 -6.29
N LEU A 70 -5.27 0.03 -5.82
CA LEU A 70 -4.67 -0.45 -4.58
C LEU A 70 -5.45 0.07 -3.36
N LYS A 71 -5.86 1.34 -3.39
CA LYS A 71 -6.72 1.94 -2.37
C LYS A 71 -8.04 1.17 -2.21
N GLN A 72 -8.71 0.88 -3.33
CA GLN A 72 -9.93 0.07 -3.31
C GLN A 72 -9.71 -1.32 -2.70
N LYS A 73 -8.63 -2.02 -3.08
CA LYS A 73 -8.30 -3.34 -2.50
C LYS A 73 -8.04 -3.26 -1.00
N ILE A 74 -7.40 -2.20 -0.53
CA ILE A 74 -7.17 -1.94 0.90
C ILE A 74 -8.52 -1.73 1.62
N GLU A 75 -9.38 -0.87 1.10
CA GLU A 75 -10.72 -0.59 1.66
C GLU A 75 -11.59 -1.85 1.78
N GLU A 76 -11.63 -2.66 0.71
CA GLU A 76 -12.36 -3.93 0.68
C GLU A 76 -11.78 -4.93 1.69
N SER A 77 -10.45 -5.01 1.79
CA SER A 77 -9.77 -5.92 2.71
C SER A 77 -9.95 -5.52 4.17
N ILE A 78 -9.97 -4.22 4.48
CA ILE A 78 -10.32 -3.70 5.81
C ILE A 78 -11.76 -4.10 6.16
N THR A 79 -12.71 -3.85 5.25
CA THR A 79 -14.13 -4.19 5.46
C THR A 79 -14.31 -5.68 5.75
N LYS A 80 -13.61 -6.54 5.01
CA LYS A 80 -13.61 -7.98 5.24
C LYS A 80 -13.00 -8.34 6.61
N LEU A 81 -11.90 -7.71 6.99
CA LEU A 81 -11.20 -7.98 8.24
C LEU A 81 -12.03 -7.54 9.46
N ASP A 82 -12.73 -6.41 9.36
CA ASP A 82 -13.70 -5.94 10.36
C ASP A 82 -14.83 -6.96 10.57
N GLY A 83 -15.37 -7.53 9.48
CA GLY A 83 -16.37 -8.59 9.56
C GLY A 83 -15.87 -9.82 10.33
N LEU A 84 -14.65 -10.28 10.04
CA LEU A 84 -14.02 -11.41 10.73
C LEU A 84 -13.72 -11.12 12.20
N LEU A 85 -13.38 -9.87 12.55
CA LEU A 85 -13.21 -9.44 13.94
C LEU A 85 -14.51 -9.55 14.73
N ILE A 86 -15.65 -9.17 14.12
CA ILE A 86 -16.96 -9.33 14.75
C ILE A 86 -17.28 -10.80 14.98
N GLU A 87 -17.04 -11.66 13.99
CA GLU A 87 -17.24 -13.11 14.10
C GLU A 87 -16.36 -13.73 15.18
N GLU A 88 -15.08 -13.36 15.22
CA GLU A 88 -14.15 -13.85 16.24
C GLU A 88 -14.57 -13.39 17.63
N GLY A 89 -15.01 -12.14 17.80
CA GLY A 89 -15.49 -11.61 19.08
C GLY A 89 -16.75 -12.29 19.62
N LYS A 90 -17.62 -12.82 18.74
CA LYS A 90 -18.82 -13.57 19.15
C LYS A 90 -18.50 -14.91 19.83
N LYS A 91 -17.26 -15.41 19.71
CA LYS A 91 -16.81 -16.64 20.38
C LYS A 91 -16.54 -16.44 21.89
N GLY A 92 -16.52 -15.20 22.37
CA GLY A 92 -16.35 -14.90 23.80
C GLY A 92 -15.03 -15.45 24.35
N ALA A 93 -15.11 -16.38 25.31
CA ALA A 93 -13.92 -16.96 25.94
C ALA A 93 -13.07 -17.82 24.98
N GLU A 94 -13.65 -18.29 23.88
CA GLU A 94 -12.95 -19.09 22.86
C GLU A 94 -12.28 -18.22 21.77
N SER A 95 -12.45 -16.90 21.83
CA SER A 95 -11.83 -15.98 20.88
C SER A 95 -10.31 -16.00 21.00
N ASN A 96 -9.63 -15.97 19.86
CA ASN A 96 -8.18 -15.80 19.84
C ASN A 96 -7.80 -14.31 19.95
N VAL A 97 -7.49 -13.87 21.19
CA VAL A 97 -7.15 -12.47 21.51
C VAL A 97 -5.92 -11.98 20.74
N GLU A 98 -4.92 -12.84 20.52
CA GLU A 98 -3.72 -12.49 19.78
C GLU A 98 -4.06 -12.15 18.32
N HIS A 99 -4.86 -13.00 17.67
CA HIS A 99 -5.30 -12.76 16.29
C HIS A 99 -6.18 -11.51 16.17
N ILE A 100 -7.03 -11.23 17.17
CA ILE A 100 -7.83 -10.00 17.24
C ILE A 100 -6.92 -8.77 17.29
N ASN A 101 -5.90 -8.78 18.15
CA ASN A 101 -4.99 -7.64 18.29
C ASN A 101 -4.19 -7.41 17.01
N ALA A 102 -3.66 -8.48 16.41
CA ALA A 102 -2.94 -8.40 15.14
C ALA A 102 -3.81 -7.85 14.00
N ALA A 103 -5.08 -8.28 13.92
CA ALA A 103 -6.03 -7.76 12.94
C ALA A 103 -6.32 -6.26 13.15
N LYS A 104 -6.55 -5.82 14.39
CA LYS A 104 -6.76 -4.40 14.71
C LYS A 104 -5.55 -3.54 14.34
N GLU A 105 -4.34 -4.02 14.65
CA GLU A 105 -3.10 -3.33 14.26
C GLU A 105 -2.96 -3.24 12.74
N ALA A 106 -3.25 -4.33 12.02
CA ALA A 106 -3.23 -4.34 10.56
C ALA A 106 -4.24 -3.34 9.97
N ILE A 107 -5.45 -3.23 10.53
CA ILE A 107 -6.44 -2.23 10.10
C ILE A 107 -5.92 -0.82 10.35
N ALA A 108 -5.35 -0.53 11.53
CA ALA A 108 -4.81 0.78 11.83
C ALA A 108 -3.72 1.19 10.82
N LYS A 109 -2.79 0.28 10.49
CA LYS A 109 -1.75 0.51 9.47
C LYS A 109 -2.35 0.67 8.07
N ALA A 110 -3.34 -0.13 7.72
CA ALA A 110 -4.02 -0.06 6.42
C ALA A 110 -4.73 1.28 6.22
N ARG A 111 -5.37 1.82 7.27
CA ARG A 111 -5.97 3.16 7.26
C ARG A 111 -4.95 4.29 7.11
N VAL A 112 -3.73 4.09 7.58
CA VAL A 112 -2.63 5.03 7.32
C VAL A 112 -2.22 4.94 5.84
N ALA A 113 -1.94 3.74 5.32
CA ALA A 113 -1.58 3.54 3.92
C ALA A 113 -2.65 4.09 2.94
N GLU A 114 -3.94 3.88 3.22
CA GLU A 114 -5.07 4.42 2.44
C GLU A 114 -5.05 5.96 2.34
N ARG A 115 -4.59 6.66 3.40
CA ARG A 115 -4.50 8.13 3.44
C ARG A 115 -3.29 8.67 2.69
N GLU A 116 -2.22 7.88 2.60
CA GLU A 116 -1.00 8.23 1.87
C GLU A 116 -1.23 8.16 0.34
N ILE A 117 -2.23 7.40 -0.11
CA ILE A 117 -2.68 7.30 -1.51
C ILE A 117 -3.57 8.52 -1.90
N ALA A 118 -3.24 9.74 -1.46
CA ALA A 118 -4.07 10.93 -1.71
C ALA A 118 -4.19 11.28 -3.21
#